data_AF-A0A9X2J6N5-F1
#
_entry.id   AF-A0A9X2J6N5-F1
#
_cell.length_a   1.000
_cell.length_b   1.000
_cell.length_c   1.000
_cell.angle_alpha   90.00
_cell.angle_beta   90.00
_cell.angle_gamma   90.00
#
_symmetry.space_group_name_H-M   'P 1'
#
loop_
_entity.id
_entity.type
_entity.pdbx_description
1 polymer ?
#
loop_
_entity_poly.entity_id
_entity_poly.type
_entity_poly.pdbx_seq_one_letter_code
_entity_poly.pdbx_strand_id
1 'polypeptide(L)'
;MNYIRLAFAVLVCSSVQLWAKEATEFTIPNTHTLQIKSETSGLEYELYVRLPKGYSASTKKYPVAVLNDTGYSIAVASGIVHLMAGRDIEDVIIVGISYSKGHNLLISRTRDYTPTFAPNEKRGHSQEAQKHSGKARQYISFISDEVLPLISKAYRIRQDKKIFVGHSYGGLLGANILISNPALFDYYILGSPSFWYDNKVMFRLEADYAKKNKAMKANVFMYIGSEEGDMVDHMLEFDEQLKSRNYQGLNVQPKVLPGLTHYSAFAVLLTDGLQKAIPKKKVTNR
;
A
#
# COMPACT_ATOMS: atom_id res chain seq x y z
N MET A 1 16.75 79.42 -40.63
CA MET A 1 15.65 79.30 -39.64
C MET A 1 15.78 77.92 -39.00
N ASN A 2 16.00 77.90 -37.69
CA ASN A 2 16.48 76.76 -36.91
C ASN A 2 15.52 75.56 -36.95
N TYR A 3 16.03 74.36 -37.28
CA TYR A 3 15.33 73.11 -36.99
C TYR A 3 15.98 72.46 -35.76
N ILE A 4 15.25 72.50 -34.66
CA ILE A 4 15.53 71.82 -33.40
C ILE A 4 15.43 70.31 -33.66
N ARG A 5 16.51 69.56 -33.45
CA ARG A 5 16.48 68.09 -33.45
C ARG A 5 16.01 67.61 -32.09
N LEU A 6 14.76 67.13 -32.01
CA LEU A 6 14.28 66.35 -30.87
C LEU A 6 14.90 64.95 -30.94
N ALA A 7 15.77 64.61 -29.98
CA ALA A 7 16.27 63.26 -29.81
C ALA A 7 15.24 62.44 -29.01
N PHE A 8 14.59 61.49 -29.68
CA PHE A 8 13.77 60.47 -29.00
C PHE A 8 14.69 59.42 -28.38
N ALA A 9 14.74 59.37 -27.05
CA ALA A 9 15.36 58.28 -26.32
C ALA A 9 14.45 57.04 -26.42
N VAL A 10 14.85 56.06 -27.23
CA VAL A 10 14.17 54.77 -27.32
C VAL A 10 14.52 53.95 -26.08
N LEU A 11 13.56 53.82 -25.15
CA LEU A 11 13.66 52.86 -24.06
C LEU A 11 13.57 51.44 -24.64
N VAL A 12 14.72 50.76 -24.74
CA VAL A 12 14.77 49.33 -25.10
C VAL A 12 14.37 48.53 -23.87
N CYS A 13 13.09 48.16 -23.78
CA CYS A 13 12.64 47.10 -22.88
C CYS A 13 13.20 45.77 -23.42
N SER A 14 14.31 45.29 -22.84
CA SER A 14 14.80 43.95 -23.06
C SER A 14 13.82 42.96 -22.42
N SER A 15 12.99 42.34 -23.26
CA SER A 15 12.18 41.19 -22.86
C SER A 15 13.12 40.03 -22.52
N VAL A 16 13.27 39.71 -21.25
CA VAL A 16 13.91 38.47 -20.82
C VAL A 16 12.99 37.34 -21.24
N GLN A 17 13.30 36.68 -22.35
CA GLN A 17 12.63 35.45 -22.73
C GLN A 17 13.05 34.37 -21.72
N LEU A 18 12.13 33.99 -20.85
CA LEU A 18 12.24 32.79 -20.01
C LEU A 18 12.01 31.58 -20.91
N TRP A 19 13.02 30.74 -21.07
CA TRP A 19 12.92 29.47 -21.79
C TRP A 19 12.82 28.35 -20.77
N ALA A 20 11.71 27.62 -20.78
CA ALA A 20 11.59 26.34 -20.10
C ALA A 20 11.73 25.23 -21.14
N LYS A 21 12.70 24.34 -20.95
CA LYS A 21 12.85 23.11 -21.75
C LYS A 21 12.39 21.95 -20.89
N GLU A 22 11.54 21.08 -21.44
CA GLU A 22 11.19 19.83 -20.77
C GLU A 22 12.48 19.05 -20.45
N ALA A 23 12.64 18.70 -19.18
CA ALA A 23 13.74 17.85 -18.72
C ALA A 23 13.41 16.38 -18.97
N THR A 24 14.40 15.51 -18.79
CA THR A 24 14.20 14.05 -18.74
C THR A 24 13.11 13.68 -17.74
N GLU A 25 12.44 12.54 -17.96
CA GLU A 25 11.46 11.99 -17.03
C GLU A 25 11.98 12.00 -15.58
N PHE A 26 11.14 12.45 -14.66
CA PHE A 26 11.45 12.47 -13.24
C PHE A 26 11.47 11.04 -12.68
N THR A 27 12.56 10.66 -12.03
CA THR A 27 12.69 9.36 -11.36
C THR A 27 12.73 9.53 -9.84
N ILE A 28 12.17 8.55 -9.13
CA ILE A 28 12.28 8.50 -7.67
C ILE A 28 13.64 7.86 -7.31
N PRO A 29 14.50 8.51 -6.51
CA PRO A 29 15.79 7.94 -6.17
C PRO A 29 15.69 6.61 -5.42
N ASN A 30 16.64 5.71 -5.69
CA ASN A 30 16.75 4.37 -5.08
C ASN A 30 15.57 3.44 -5.39
N THR A 31 14.88 3.67 -6.52
CA THR A 31 13.83 2.77 -7.01
C THR A 31 14.23 2.06 -8.29
N HIS A 32 13.83 0.80 -8.43
CA HIS A 32 13.93 0.04 -9.67
C HIS A 32 12.80 -1.00 -9.72
N THR A 33 12.60 -1.62 -10.89
CA THR A 33 11.57 -2.64 -11.09
C THR A 33 12.18 -4.02 -11.32
N LEU A 34 11.48 -5.06 -10.87
CA LEU A 34 11.75 -6.46 -11.20
C LEU A 34 10.52 -7.05 -11.89
N GLN A 35 10.70 -7.74 -13.01
CA GLN A 35 9.61 -8.51 -13.62
C GLN A 35 9.52 -9.88 -12.93
N ILE A 36 8.31 -10.34 -12.70
CA ILE A 36 8.02 -11.65 -12.14
C ILE A 36 6.82 -12.25 -12.85
N LYS A 37 6.91 -13.52 -13.23
CA LYS A 37 5.80 -14.30 -13.78
C LYS A 37 5.31 -15.25 -12.72
N SER A 38 4.02 -15.18 -12.40
CA SER A 38 3.40 -16.08 -11.45
C SER A 38 3.36 -17.49 -12.04
N GLU A 39 4.00 -18.45 -11.37
CA GLU A 39 3.91 -19.87 -11.76
C GLU A 39 2.49 -20.40 -11.57
N THR A 40 1.79 -19.91 -10.54
CA THR A 40 0.43 -20.34 -10.19
C THR A 40 -0.62 -19.90 -11.22
N SER A 41 -0.49 -18.70 -11.78
CA SER A 41 -1.51 -18.09 -12.67
C SER A 41 -1.05 -17.86 -14.10
N GLY A 42 0.25 -17.95 -14.38
CA GLY A 42 0.86 -17.59 -15.66
C GLY A 42 0.91 -16.08 -15.93
N LEU A 43 0.38 -15.26 -15.03
CA LEU A 43 0.31 -13.80 -15.16
C LEU A 43 1.65 -13.15 -14.84
N GLU A 44 1.98 -12.08 -15.57
CA GLU A 44 3.18 -11.29 -15.31
C GLU A 44 2.86 -10.06 -14.47
N TYR A 45 3.74 -9.73 -13.54
CA TYR A 45 3.68 -8.54 -12.70
C TYR A 45 5.06 -7.87 -12.67
N GLU A 46 5.06 -6.61 -12.26
CA GLU A 46 6.26 -5.88 -11.86
C GLU A 46 6.27 -5.66 -10.34
N LEU A 47 7.44 -5.83 -9.73
CA LEU A 47 7.74 -5.44 -8.37
C LEU A 47 8.52 -4.12 -8.38
N TYR A 48 7.92 -3.07 -7.83
CA TYR A 48 8.55 -1.76 -7.64
C TYR A 48 9.30 -1.78 -6.32
N VAL A 49 10.63 -1.79 -6.36
CA VAL A 49 11.45 -1.90 -5.17
C VAL A 49 12.11 -0.56 -4.89
N ARG A 50 11.93 -0.03 -3.67
CA ARG A 50 12.69 1.11 -3.15
C ARG A 50 13.61 0.68 -2.02
N LEU A 51 14.89 0.96 -2.18
CA LEU A 51 15.91 0.64 -1.18
C LEU A 51 16.19 1.84 -0.25
N PRO A 52 16.55 1.60 1.02
CA PRO A 52 17.07 2.63 1.90
C PRO A 52 18.30 3.35 1.32
N LYS A 53 18.49 4.62 1.70
CA LYS A 53 19.72 5.35 1.38
C LYS A 53 20.93 4.63 1.97
N GLY A 54 21.98 4.44 1.17
CA GLY A 54 23.20 3.75 1.62
C GLY A 54 23.06 2.23 1.73
N TYR A 55 21.99 1.62 1.20
CA TYR A 55 21.78 0.18 1.25
C TYR A 55 23.01 -0.63 0.80
N SER A 56 23.63 -0.26 -0.33
CA SER A 56 24.82 -0.95 -0.87
C SER A 56 26.07 -0.84 0.01
N ALA A 57 26.19 0.20 0.83
CA ALA A 57 27.32 0.44 1.73
C ALA A 57 27.14 -0.21 3.12
N SER A 58 26.07 -0.98 3.32
CA SER A 58 25.73 -1.58 4.62
C SER A 58 25.31 -3.04 4.51
N THR A 59 25.67 -3.82 5.52
CA THR A 59 25.23 -5.22 5.70
C THR A 59 23.95 -5.35 6.55
N LYS A 60 23.37 -4.22 7.00
CA LYS A 60 22.12 -4.19 7.79
C LYS A 60 21.00 -4.93 7.05
N LYS A 61 20.19 -5.65 7.82
CA LYS A 61 18.89 -6.19 7.38
C LYS A 61 17.78 -5.21 7.73
N TYR A 62 16.83 -5.02 6.83
CA TYR A 62 15.79 -3.99 6.94
C TYR A 62 14.40 -4.63 7.06
N PRO A 63 13.47 -4.01 7.82
CA PRO A 63 12.04 -4.27 7.62
C PRO A 63 11.65 -4.12 6.15
N VAL A 64 10.62 -4.84 5.73
CA VAL A 64 10.07 -4.76 4.37
C VAL A 64 8.58 -4.46 4.44
N ALA A 65 8.14 -3.43 3.73
CA ALA A 65 6.72 -3.13 3.53
C ALA A 65 6.31 -3.50 2.10
N VAL A 66 5.38 -4.44 1.98
CA VAL A 66 4.77 -4.87 0.73
C VAL A 66 3.46 -4.10 0.55
N LEU A 67 3.30 -3.44 -0.60
CA LEU A 67 2.13 -2.64 -0.92
C LEU A 67 1.53 -3.06 -2.26
N ASN A 68 0.23 -2.90 -2.38
CA ASN A 68 -0.51 -3.07 -3.62
C ASN A 68 -0.80 -1.70 -4.26
N ASP A 69 -1.54 -1.67 -5.37
CA ASP A 69 -1.99 -0.44 -6.03
C ASP A 69 -0.86 0.54 -6.42
N THR A 70 0.18 0.04 -7.11
CA THR A 70 1.40 0.81 -7.42
C THR A 70 1.18 2.08 -8.22
N GLY A 71 0.01 2.24 -8.86
CA GLY A 71 -0.37 3.47 -9.57
C GLY A 71 -0.37 4.73 -8.70
N TYR A 72 -0.50 4.61 -7.37
CA TYR A 72 -0.30 5.72 -6.43
C TYR A 72 0.60 5.34 -5.25
N SER A 73 0.56 4.09 -4.79
CA SER A 73 1.12 3.72 -3.48
C SER A 73 2.63 3.89 -3.40
N ILE A 74 3.36 3.61 -4.50
CA ILE A 74 4.82 3.73 -4.55
C ILE A 74 5.28 5.17 -4.44
N ALA A 75 4.65 6.10 -5.17
CA ALA A 75 5.02 7.51 -5.11
C ALA A 75 4.75 8.10 -3.71
N VAL A 76 3.57 7.80 -3.15
CA VAL A 76 3.20 8.24 -1.79
C VAL A 76 4.14 7.65 -0.73
N ALA A 77 4.38 6.34 -0.77
CA ALA A 77 5.30 5.68 0.15
C ALA A 77 6.72 6.24 0.03
N SER A 78 7.17 6.53 -1.18
CA SER A 78 8.51 7.07 -1.42
C SER A 78 8.70 8.46 -0.80
N GLY A 79 7.69 9.34 -0.89
CA GLY A 79 7.70 10.66 -0.25
C GLY A 79 7.68 10.56 1.27
N ILE A 80 6.77 9.76 1.83
CA ILE A 80 6.65 9.52 3.27
C ILE A 80 7.97 8.97 3.84
N VAL A 81 8.51 7.91 3.23
CA VAL A 81 9.75 7.27 3.69
C VAL A 81 10.96 8.18 3.46
N HIS A 82 10.97 9.03 2.43
CA HIS A 82 12.03 10.02 2.24
C HIS A 82 12.11 11.00 3.44
N LEU A 83 10.95 11.38 4.00
CA LEU A 83 10.89 12.29 5.15
C LEU A 83 11.21 11.58 6.47
N MET A 84 10.69 10.36 6.67
CA MET A 84 10.64 9.72 7.98
C MET A 84 11.74 8.69 8.24
N ALA A 85 12.30 8.06 7.19
CA ALA A 85 13.28 6.99 7.37
C ALA A 85 14.55 7.49 8.06
N GLY A 86 14.99 6.74 9.07
CA GLY A 86 16.12 7.11 9.90
C GLY A 86 15.84 8.31 10.81
N ARG A 87 14.59 8.79 10.90
CA ARG A 87 14.14 9.85 11.80
C ARG A 87 13.02 9.33 12.70
N ASP A 88 11.81 9.21 12.18
CA ASP A 88 10.63 8.74 12.91
C ASP A 88 10.48 7.22 12.83
N ILE A 89 10.95 6.62 11.73
CA ILE A 89 10.89 5.18 11.47
C ILE A 89 12.27 4.58 11.21
N GLU A 90 12.40 3.27 11.43
CA GLU A 90 13.55 2.50 10.92
C GLU A 90 13.63 2.64 9.39
N ASP A 91 14.84 2.60 8.84
CA ASP A 91 15.02 2.43 7.39
C ASP A 91 14.28 1.17 6.91
N VAL A 92 13.56 1.27 5.79
CA VAL A 92 12.65 0.23 5.30
C VAL A 92 12.79 0.03 3.80
N ILE A 93 12.70 -1.23 3.36
CA ILE A 93 12.56 -1.57 1.94
C ILE A 93 11.06 -1.54 1.60
N ILE A 94 10.71 -0.81 0.54
CA ILE A 94 9.33 -0.77 0.02
C ILE A 94 9.27 -1.67 -1.22
N VAL A 95 8.29 -2.56 -1.27
CA VAL A 95 8.03 -3.43 -2.43
C VAL A 95 6.57 -3.24 -2.84
N GLY A 96 6.34 -2.60 -3.98
CA GLY A 96 5.01 -2.48 -4.58
C GLY A 96 4.76 -3.59 -5.59
N ILE A 97 3.65 -4.31 -5.47
CA ILE A 97 3.21 -5.31 -6.45
C ILE A 97 2.20 -4.64 -7.38
N SER A 98 2.57 -4.52 -8.65
CA SER A 98 1.71 -3.91 -9.67
C SER A 98 0.49 -4.76 -10.01
N TYR A 99 -0.35 -4.22 -10.88
CA TYR A 99 -1.38 -4.98 -11.58
C TYR A 99 -0.74 -5.88 -12.63
N SER A 100 -1.43 -6.93 -13.05
CA SER A 100 -0.90 -7.86 -14.06
C SER A 100 -0.67 -7.14 -15.39
N LYS A 101 0.51 -7.32 -15.97
CA LYS A 101 0.95 -6.70 -17.22
C LYS A 101 0.02 -7.06 -18.37
N GLY A 102 -0.31 -6.08 -19.21
CA GLY A 102 -1.17 -6.27 -20.38
C GLY A 102 -2.67 -6.40 -20.07
N HIS A 103 -3.10 -6.29 -18.81
CA HIS A 103 -4.51 -6.31 -18.44
C HIS A 103 -5.02 -4.95 -17.97
N ASN A 104 -6.32 -4.74 -18.08
CA ASN A 104 -6.98 -3.59 -17.47
C ASN A 104 -6.75 -3.61 -15.95
N LEU A 105 -6.36 -2.45 -15.41
CA LEU A 105 -6.04 -2.25 -14.00
C LEU A 105 -7.17 -2.70 -13.07
N LEU A 106 -8.42 -2.33 -13.38
CA LEU A 106 -9.57 -2.67 -12.53
C LEU A 106 -9.93 -4.15 -12.61
N ILE A 107 -9.76 -4.78 -13.77
CA ILE A 107 -9.94 -6.23 -13.93
C ILE A 107 -8.89 -6.98 -13.11
N SER A 108 -7.60 -6.63 -13.23
CA SER A 108 -6.52 -7.24 -12.44
C SER A 108 -6.79 -7.05 -10.95
N ARG A 109 -7.04 -5.81 -10.52
CA ARG A 109 -7.31 -5.48 -9.13
C ARG A 109 -8.49 -6.26 -8.56
N THR A 110 -9.59 -6.35 -9.31
CA THR A 110 -10.78 -7.09 -8.88
C THR A 110 -10.48 -8.57 -8.75
N ARG A 111 -9.86 -9.17 -9.76
CA ARG A 111 -9.47 -10.58 -9.77
C ARG A 111 -8.59 -10.93 -8.57
N ASP A 112 -7.53 -10.15 -8.38
CA ASP A 112 -6.45 -10.49 -7.46
C ASP A 112 -6.81 -10.18 -6.01
N TYR A 113 -7.67 -9.19 -5.74
CA TYR A 113 -7.85 -8.68 -4.36
C TYR A 113 -9.16 -9.13 -3.71
N THR A 114 -10.07 -9.75 -4.47
CA THR A 114 -11.37 -10.19 -3.94
C THR A 114 -11.37 -11.68 -3.54
N PRO A 115 -11.90 -12.02 -2.35
CA PRO A 115 -11.81 -13.36 -1.78
C PRO A 115 -12.72 -14.39 -2.45
N THR A 116 -13.86 -13.97 -2.99
CA THR A 116 -14.92 -14.82 -3.55
C THR A 116 -15.38 -14.28 -4.91
N PHE A 117 -16.00 -15.14 -5.70
CA PHE A 117 -16.54 -14.75 -7.01
C PHE A 117 -17.91 -14.09 -6.83
N ALA A 118 -18.00 -12.78 -7.08
CA ALA A 118 -19.22 -12.00 -6.95
C ALA A 118 -19.47 -11.14 -8.21
N PRO A 119 -19.91 -11.75 -9.33
CA PRO A 119 -20.06 -11.07 -10.62
C PRO A 119 -21.14 -9.97 -10.63
N ASN A 120 -22.05 -10.00 -9.66
CA ASN A 120 -23.18 -9.06 -9.54
C ASN A 120 -23.00 -8.03 -8.42
N GLU A 121 -21.78 -7.91 -7.86
CA GLU A 121 -21.48 -6.95 -6.80
C GLU A 121 -21.59 -5.51 -7.31
N LYS A 122 -22.64 -4.82 -6.87
CA LYS A 122 -23.07 -3.50 -7.37
C LYS A 122 -22.13 -2.37 -6.94
N ARG A 123 -21.43 -2.52 -5.82
CA ARG A 123 -20.47 -1.51 -5.30
C ARG A 123 -19.06 -1.69 -5.86
N GLY A 124 -18.85 -2.68 -6.72
CA GLY A 124 -17.57 -2.97 -7.35
C GLY A 124 -17.12 -1.95 -8.40
N HIS A 125 -15.91 -2.14 -8.92
CA HIS A 125 -15.32 -1.25 -9.95
C HIS A 125 -16.13 -1.19 -11.24
N SER A 126 -16.54 -2.34 -11.78
CA SER A 126 -17.43 -2.44 -12.94
C SER A 126 -18.00 -3.86 -13.06
N GLN A 127 -19.12 -4.02 -13.77
CA GLN A 127 -19.68 -5.34 -14.06
C GLN A 127 -18.67 -6.24 -14.77
N GLU A 128 -17.90 -5.69 -15.71
CA GLU A 128 -16.88 -6.46 -16.41
C GLU A 128 -15.76 -6.91 -15.48
N ALA A 129 -15.23 -6.02 -14.64
CA ALA A 129 -14.19 -6.40 -13.70
C ALA A 129 -14.67 -7.48 -12.70
N GLN A 130 -15.93 -7.40 -12.27
CA GLN A 130 -16.50 -8.37 -11.32
C GLN A 130 -16.65 -9.78 -11.91
N LYS A 131 -16.77 -9.95 -13.24
CA LYS A 131 -16.71 -11.27 -13.89
C LYS A 131 -15.38 -11.99 -13.66
N HIS A 132 -14.33 -11.28 -13.26
CA HIS A 132 -13.01 -11.85 -12.97
C HIS A 132 -12.71 -11.98 -11.47
N SER A 133 -13.64 -11.60 -10.58
CA SER A 133 -13.45 -11.64 -9.13
C SER A 133 -13.13 -13.02 -8.55
N GLY A 134 -12.66 -13.04 -7.30
CA GLY A 134 -12.56 -14.26 -6.49
C GLY A 134 -11.26 -15.05 -6.61
N LYS A 135 -10.17 -14.43 -7.09
CA LYS A 135 -8.87 -15.12 -7.24
C LYS A 135 -7.84 -14.71 -6.18
N ALA A 136 -8.25 -14.03 -5.10
CA ALA A 136 -7.32 -13.65 -4.04
C ALA A 136 -6.56 -14.84 -3.45
N ARG A 137 -7.13 -16.04 -3.35
CA ARG A 137 -6.37 -17.21 -2.89
C ARG A 137 -5.13 -17.50 -3.75
N GLN A 138 -5.28 -17.45 -5.08
CA GLN A 138 -4.15 -17.65 -6.00
C GLN A 138 -3.14 -16.51 -5.88
N TYR A 139 -3.61 -15.27 -5.73
CA TYR A 139 -2.75 -14.11 -5.56
C TYR A 139 -1.99 -14.11 -4.23
N ILE A 140 -2.62 -14.58 -3.14
CA ILE A 140 -1.98 -14.74 -1.83
C ILE A 140 -0.88 -15.82 -1.90
N SER A 141 -1.13 -16.94 -2.59
CA SER A 141 -0.08 -17.94 -2.87
C SER A 141 1.07 -17.34 -3.68
N PHE A 142 0.78 -16.56 -4.72
CA PHE A 142 1.81 -15.84 -5.47
C PHE A 142 2.65 -14.91 -4.56
N ILE A 143 2.02 -14.16 -3.64
CA ILE A 143 2.74 -13.32 -2.68
C ILE A 143 3.62 -14.18 -1.75
N SER A 144 3.05 -15.22 -1.17
CA SER A 144 3.67 -16.08 -0.16
C SER A 144 4.83 -16.91 -0.71
N ASP A 145 4.61 -17.52 -1.86
CA ASP A 145 5.42 -18.64 -2.35
C ASP A 145 6.40 -18.18 -3.45
N GLU A 146 6.15 -17.02 -4.06
CA GLU A 146 6.94 -16.52 -5.18
C GLU A 146 7.56 -15.15 -4.87
N VAL A 147 6.74 -14.14 -4.51
CA VAL A 147 7.22 -12.77 -4.29
C VAL A 147 8.10 -12.66 -3.04
N LEU A 148 7.62 -13.09 -1.87
CA LEU A 148 8.39 -12.97 -0.62
C LEU A 148 9.72 -13.75 -0.66
N PRO A 149 9.78 -14.99 -1.21
CA PRO A 149 11.04 -15.70 -1.42
C PRO A 149 12.00 -14.97 -2.37
N LEU A 150 11.50 -14.44 -3.50
CA LEU A 150 12.31 -13.64 -4.42
C LEU A 150 12.92 -12.42 -3.72
N ILE A 151 12.11 -11.66 -2.98
CA ILE A 151 12.56 -10.48 -2.24
C ILE A 151 13.56 -10.86 -1.15
N SER A 152 13.34 -11.98 -0.44
CA SER A 152 14.27 -12.47 0.57
C SER A 152 15.61 -12.91 0.00
N LYS A 153 15.63 -13.41 -1.25
CA LYS A 153 16.86 -13.81 -1.95
C LYS A 153 17.59 -12.60 -2.51
N ALA A 154 16.87 -11.63 -3.06
CA ALA A 154 17.44 -10.45 -3.71
C ALA A 154 17.87 -9.37 -2.71
N TYR A 155 17.24 -9.29 -1.54
CA TYR A 155 17.44 -8.20 -0.58
C TYR A 155 17.64 -8.66 0.86
N ARG A 156 18.40 -7.86 1.63
CA ARG A 156 18.65 -8.05 3.05
C ARG A 156 17.43 -7.63 3.87
N ILE A 157 16.42 -8.49 3.90
CA ILE A 157 15.21 -8.26 4.69
C ILE A 157 15.29 -8.90 6.07
N ARG A 158 14.53 -8.34 7.01
CA ARG A 158 14.22 -8.92 8.31
C ARG A 158 12.99 -9.82 8.18
N GLN A 159 13.15 -11.08 8.56
CA GLN A 159 12.05 -12.05 8.49
C GLN A 159 11.01 -11.86 9.60
N ASP A 160 11.38 -11.16 10.67
CA ASP A 160 10.55 -10.85 11.84
C ASP A 160 9.88 -9.46 11.76
N LYS A 161 9.99 -8.77 10.61
CA LYS A 161 9.43 -7.44 10.38
C LYS A 161 8.99 -7.25 8.93
N LYS A 162 8.00 -8.03 8.52
CA LYS A 162 7.28 -7.89 7.25
C LYS A 162 5.97 -7.14 7.49
N ILE A 163 5.71 -6.13 6.67
CA ILE A 163 4.52 -5.28 6.76
C ILE A 163 3.72 -5.44 5.46
N PHE A 164 2.42 -5.70 5.57
CA PHE A 164 1.51 -5.59 4.43
C PHE A 164 0.75 -4.26 4.53
N VAL A 165 0.62 -3.55 3.41
CA VAL A 165 -0.19 -2.34 3.30
C VAL A 165 -1.17 -2.49 2.14
N GLY A 166 -2.45 -2.29 2.44
CA GLY A 166 -3.49 -2.31 1.42
C GLY A 166 -4.60 -1.32 1.75
N HIS A 167 -5.21 -0.76 0.71
CA HIS A 167 -6.32 0.18 0.85
C HIS A 167 -7.52 -0.21 -0.03
N SER A 168 -8.74 -0.02 0.46
CA SER A 168 -9.96 -0.41 -0.27
C SER A 168 -9.96 -1.93 -0.54
N TYR A 169 -10.05 -2.38 -1.80
CA TYR A 169 -9.83 -3.80 -2.13
C TYR A 169 -8.44 -4.32 -1.71
N GLY A 170 -7.40 -3.49 -1.69
CA GLY A 170 -6.12 -3.88 -1.10
C GLY A 170 -6.23 -4.16 0.41
N GLY A 171 -7.07 -3.41 1.12
CA GLY A 171 -7.38 -3.66 2.54
C GLY A 171 -8.19 -4.94 2.73
N LEU A 172 -9.13 -5.22 1.81
CA LEU A 172 -9.86 -6.48 1.74
C LEU A 172 -8.92 -7.68 1.51
N LEU A 173 -7.97 -7.56 0.59
CA LEU A 173 -6.91 -8.55 0.37
C LEU A 173 -6.07 -8.75 1.63
N GLY A 174 -5.66 -7.66 2.29
CA GLY A 174 -4.88 -7.73 3.53
C GLY A 174 -5.62 -8.45 4.65
N ALA A 175 -6.93 -8.21 4.80
CA ALA A 175 -7.77 -8.96 5.72
C ALA A 175 -7.91 -10.44 5.31
N ASN A 176 -7.97 -10.75 4.01
CA ASN A 176 -7.98 -12.13 3.53
C ASN A 176 -6.65 -12.84 3.82
N ILE A 177 -5.51 -12.17 3.65
CA ILE A 177 -4.20 -12.67 4.07
C ILE A 177 -4.18 -12.92 5.58
N LEU A 178 -4.64 -11.96 6.39
CA LEU A 178 -4.69 -12.08 7.85
C LEU A 178 -5.47 -13.32 8.30
N ILE A 179 -6.62 -13.62 7.68
CA ILE A 179 -7.45 -14.77 8.05
C ILE A 179 -6.86 -16.08 7.52
N SER A 180 -6.36 -16.09 6.28
CA SER A 180 -5.90 -17.33 5.63
C SER A 180 -4.49 -17.74 6.03
N ASN A 181 -3.59 -16.78 6.28
CA ASN A 181 -2.22 -16.98 6.73
C ASN A 181 -1.75 -15.79 7.61
N PRO A 182 -2.19 -15.71 8.87
CA PRO A 182 -1.93 -14.55 9.72
C PRO A 182 -0.45 -14.24 9.97
N ALA A 183 0.41 -15.26 9.95
CA ALA A 183 1.84 -15.11 10.20
C ALA A 183 2.64 -14.76 8.93
N LEU A 184 1.98 -14.59 7.78
CA LEU A 184 2.65 -14.20 6.54
C LEU A 184 3.29 -12.81 6.66
N PHE A 185 2.65 -11.91 7.40
CA PHE A 185 3.18 -10.60 7.76
C PHE A 185 3.10 -10.38 9.27
N ASP A 186 4.05 -9.64 9.82
CA ASP A 186 4.07 -9.31 11.25
C ASP A 186 3.14 -8.13 11.57
N TYR A 187 2.97 -7.22 10.59
CA TYR A 187 2.13 -6.04 10.67
C TYR A 187 1.24 -5.90 9.43
N TYR A 188 -0.01 -5.51 9.64
CA TYR A 188 -1.00 -5.22 8.60
C TYR A 188 -1.48 -3.78 8.78
N ILE A 189 -1.26 -2.94 7.78
CA ILE A 189 -1.79 -1.57 7.72
C ILE A 189 -2.92 -1.60 6.69
N LEU A 190 -4.16 -1.66 7.17
CA LEU A 190 -5.35 -1.85 6.34
C LEU A 190 -6.17 -0.57 6.31
N GLY A 191 -6.18 0.10 5.16
CA GLY A 191 -6.93 1.33 4.95
C GLY A 191 -8.29 1.07 4.32
N SER A 192 -9.35 1.58 4.92
CA SER A 192 -10.71 1.55 4.40
C SER A 192 -11.10 0.20 3.78
N PRO A 193 -10.88 -0.93 4.48
CA PRO A 193 -11.08 -2.25 3.90
C PRO A 193 -12.52 -2.41 3.43
N SER A 194 -12.71 -2.89 2.19
CA SER A 194 -14.02 -3.02 1.55
C SER A 194 -14.85 -4.19 2.12
N PHE A 195 -15.11 -4.17 3.42
CA PHE A 195 -15.83 -5.22 4.14
C PHE A 195 -17.31 -5.36 3.76
N TRP A 196 -17.86 -4.46 2.95
CA TRP A 196 -19.17 -4.64 2.32
C TRP A 196 -19.18 -5.76 1.26
N TYR A 197 -18.02 -6.08 0.68
CA TYR A 197 -17.89 -6.96 -0.48
C TYR A 197 -18.55 -8.33 -0.28
N ASP A 198 -19.28 -8.78 -1.30
CA ASP A 198 -19.94 -10.10 -1.37
C ASP A 198 -20.79 -10.38 -0.11
N ASN A 199 -21.62 -9.38 0.22
CA ASN A 199 -22.49 -9.39 1.38
C ASN A 199 -21.70 -9.66 2.68
N LYS A 200 -20.68 -8.85 2.96
CA LYS A 200 -19.84 -8.97 4.17
C LYS A 200 -19.10 -10.31 4.30
N VAL A 201 -18.55 -10.84 3.20
CA VAL A 201 -17.92 -12.17 3.18
C VAL A 201 -16.80 -12.37 4.19
N MET A 202 -16.04 -11.32 4.50
CA MET A 202 -14.93 -11.40 5.47
C MET A 202 -15.38 -11.81 6.88
N PHE A 203 -16.58 -11.41 7.29
CA PHE A 203 -17.15 -11.79 8.59
C PHE A 203 -17.41 -13.30 8.66
N ARG A 204 -17.88 -13.90 7.55
CA ARG A 204 -18.09 -15.35 7.45
C ARG A 204 -16.76 -16.11 7.44
N LEU A 205 -15.79 -15.64 6.66
CA LEU A 205 -14.47 -16.25 6.57
C LEU A 205 -13.73 -16.24 7.92
N GLU A 206 -13.82 -15.12 8.65
CA GLU A 206 -13.27 -15.03 10.02
C GLU A 206 -13.97 -16.03 10.95
N ALA A 207 -15.31 -16.09 10.91
CA ALA A 207 -16.05 -17.01 11.76
C ALA A 207 -15.69 -18.47 11.49
N ASP A 208 -15.43 -18.84 10.24
CA ASP A 208 -14.96 -20.18 9.88
C ASP A 208 -13.54 -20.45 10.35
N TYR A 209 -12.65 -19.45 10.30
CA TYR A 209 -11.32 -19.54 10.90
C TYR A 209 -11.39 -19.75 12.42
N ALA A 210 -12.26 -19.01 13.11
CA ALA A 210 -12.46 -19.06 14.56
C ALA A 210 -12.92 -20.43 15.08
N LYS A 211 -13.63 -21.21 14.25
CA LYS A 211 -14.08 -22.58 14.59
C LYS A 211 -12.90 -23.54 14.81
N LYS A 212 -11.78 -23.31 14.13
CA LYS A 212 -10.63 -24.22 14.10
C LYS A 212 -9.37 -23.64 14.74
N ASN A 213 -9.32 -22.33 14.98
CA ASN A 213 -8.12 -21.64 15.43
C ASN A 213 -8.41 -20.77 16.64
N LYS A 214 -7.47 -20.74 17.59
CA LYS A 214 -7.49 -19.85 18.77
C LYS A 214 -6.32 -18.88 18.81
N ALA A 215 -5.36 -19.02 17.89
CA ALA A 215 -4.19 -18.16 17.79
C ALA A 215 -4.19 -17.46 16.43
N MET A 216 -3.83 -16.18 16.42
CA MET A 216 -3.66 -15.37 15.22
C MET A 216 -2.52 -14.40 15.50
N LYS A 217 -1.29 -14.73 15.09
CA LYS A 217 -0.10 -13.93 15.40
C LYS A 217 0.05 -12.78 14.40
N ALA A 218 -0.52 -11.63 14.70
CA ALA A 218 -0.44 -10.45 13.83
C ALA A 218 -0.70 -9.15 14.61
N ASN A 219 -0.09 -8.06 14.14
CA ASN A 219 -0.44 -6.70 14.57
C ASN A 219 -1.20 -6.00 13.44
N VAL A 220 -2.44 -5.58 13.71
CA VAL A 220 -3.35 -5.05 12.70
C VAL A 220 -3.70 -3.62 13.06
N PHE A 221 -3.34 -2.69 12.19
CA PHE A 221 -3.74 -1.29 12.24
C PHE A 221 -4.79 -1.05 11.15
N MET A 222 -6.04 -0.89 11.55
CA MET A 222 -7.13 -0.57 10.62
C MET A 222 -7.40 0.93 10.65
N TYR A 223 -7.52 1.55 9.49
CA TYR A 223 -7.78 2.97 9.35
C TYR A 223 -8.97 3.19 8.45
N ILE A 224 -9.77 4.22 8.73
CA ILE A 224 -10.85 4.63 7.84
C ILE A 224 -11.11 6.13 8.00
N GLY A 225 -11.45 6.83 6.93
CA GLY A 225 -11.91 8.21 6.99
C GLY A 225 -13.31 8.32 7.60
N SER A 226 -13.59 9.37 8.38
CA SER A 226 -14.92 9.58 8.98
C SER A 226 -16.02 9.80 7.95
N GLU A 227 -15.67 10.29 6.76
CA GLU A 227 -16.63 10.63 5.69
C GLU A 227 -16.94 9.44 4.76
N GLU A 228 -16.64 8.21 5.17
CA GLU A 228 -16.80 7.00 4.35
C GLU A 228 -18.16 6.27 4.54
N GLY A 229 -19.08 6.88 5.30
CA GLY A 229 -20.43 6.35 5.50
C GLY A 229 -20.44 4.97 6.15
N ASP A 230 -21.23 4.05 5.61
CA ASP A 230 -21.44 2.69 6.14
C ASP A 230 -20.15 1.85 6.19
N MET A 231 -19.10 2.23 5.46
CA MET A 231 -17.80 1.57 5.57
C MET A 231 -17.17 1.76 6.96
N VAL A 232 -17.45 2.88 7.63
CA VAL A 232 -16.98 3.14 9.01
C VAL A 232 -17.56 2.08 9.94
N ASP A 233 -18.87 1.86 9.89
CA ASP A 233 -19.56 0.86 10.69
C ASP A 233 -19.02 -0.54 10.40
N HIS A 234 -18.86 -0.90 9.12
CA HIS A 234 -18.32 -2.22 8.76
C HIS A 234 -16.91 -2.48 9.30
N MET A 235 -16.04 -1.46 9.36
CA MET A 235 -14.71 -1.62 9.95
C MET A 235 -14.78 -1.81 11.46
N LEU A 236 -15.63 -1.05 12.15
CA LEU A 236 -15.82 -1.15 13.60
C LEU A 236 -16.47 -2.48 14.01
N GLU A 237 -17.50 -2.92 13.30
CA GLU A 237 -18.14 -4.23 13.50
C GLU A 237 -17.13 -5.38 13.33
N PHE A 238 -16.24 -5.29 12.33
CA PHE A 238 -15.23 -6.32 12.11
C PHE A 238 -14.14 -6.31 13.21
N ASP A 239 -13.75 -5.14 13.70
CA ASP A 239 -12.88 -5.01 14.89
C ASP A 239 -13.51 -5.65 16.12
N GLU A 240 -14.79 -5.37 16.40
CA GLU A 240 -15.52 -5.99 17.50
C GLU A 240 -15.58 -7.52 17.37
N GLN A 241 -15.83 -8.03 16.16
CA GLN A 241 -15.82 -9.47 15.90
C GLN A 241 -14.45 -10.08 16.21
N LEU A 242 -13.34 -9.48 15.74
CA LEU A 242 -11.99 -9.97 16.03
C LEU A 242 -11.67 -9.94 17.54
N LYS A 243 -12.01 -8.86 18.23
CA LYS A 243 -11.81 -8.72 19.68
C LYS A 243 -12.61 -9.75 20.46
N SER A 244 -13.85 -10.03 20.05
CA SER A 244 -14.72 -11.03 20.71
C SER A 244 -14.13 -12.45 20.71
N ARG A 245 -13.22 -12.76 19.77
CA ARG A 245 -12.59 -14.09 19.68
C ARG A 245 -11.49 -14.31 20.70
N ASN A 246 -10.88 -13.25 21.24
CA ASN A 246 -9.70 -13.33 22.11
C ASN A 246 -8.56 -14.18 21.50
N TYR A 247 -8.23 -13.95 20.22
CA TYR A 247 -7.15 -14.68 19.57
C TYR A 247 -5.79 -14.46 20.26
N GLN A 248 -5.09 -15.56 20.54
CA GLN A 248 -3.74 -15.50 21.08
C GLN A 248 -2.77 -14.91 20.05
N GLY A 249 -2.12 -13.81 20.43
CA GLY A 249 -1.11 -13.13 19.61
C GLY A 249 -1.66 -12.11 18.60
N LEU A 250 -2.97 -11.83 18.63
CA LEU A 250 -3.58 -10.80 17.78
C LEU A 250 -3.64 -9.49 18.54
N ASN A 251 -3.14 -8.42 17.93
CA ASN A 251 -3.32 -7.05 18.41
C ASN A 251 -4.01 -6.24 17.31
N VAL A 252 -5.21 -5.72 17.59
CA VAL A 252 -6.00 -4.93 16.63
C VAL A 252 -6.19 -3.51 17.15
N GLN A 253 -5.92 -2.54 16.28
CA GLN A 253 -6.06 -1.11 16.58
C GLN A 253 -6.79 -0.42 15.43
N PRO A 254 -8.12 -0.23 15.53
CA PRO A 254 -8.86 0.58 14.59
C PRO A 254 -8.63 2.08 14.87
N LYS A 255 -8.67 2.90 13.81
CA LYS A 255 -8.60 4.36 13.91
C LYS A 255 -9.49 4.99 12.84
N VAL A 256 -10.51 5.72 13.28
CA VAL A 256 -11.29 6.62 12.42
C VAL A 256 -10.52 7.94 12.31
N LEU A 257 -10.30 8.41 11.08
CA LEU A 257 -9.53 9.60 10.74
C LEU A 257 -10.50 10.76 10.45
N PRO A 258 -10.61 11.76 11.36
CA PRO A 258 -11.60 12.82 11.24
C PRO A 258 -11.43 13.66 9.97
N GLY A 259 -12.53 13.94 9.28
CA GLY A 259 -12.60 14.79 8.08
C GLY A 259 -11.98 14.16 6.83
N LEU A 260 -11.49 12.93 6.90
CA LEU A 260 -10.91 12.25 5.74
C LEU A 260 -11.99 11.44 4.99
N THR A 261 -11.87 11.45 3.67
CA THR A 261 -12.58 10.58 2.73
C THR A 261 -11.74 9.35 2.37
N HIS A 262 -12.36 8.40 1.65
CA HIS A 262 -11.72 7.20 1.12
C HIS A 262 -10.34 7.47 0.51
N TYR A 263 -10.22 8.48 -0.35
CA TYR A 263 -8.97 8.76 -1.08
C TYR A 263 -7.94 9.54 -0.25
N SER A 264 -8.41 10.49 0.57
CA SER A 264 -7.50 11.33 1.38
C SER A 264 -6.86 10.56 2.55
N ALA A 265 -7.44 9.43 2.95
CA ALA A 265 -6.97 8.63 4.08
C ALA A 265 -5.61 7.97 3.84
N PHE A 266 -5.25 7.64 2.59
CA PHE A 266 -4.11 6.75 2.31
C PHE A 266 -2.75 7.28 2.80
N ALA A 267 -2.45 8.57 2.58
CA ALA A 267 -1.18 9.13 3.03
C ALA A 267 -1.08 9.18 4.56
N VAL A 268 -2.20 9.47 5.23
CA VAL A 268 -2.29 9.56 6.69
C VAL A 268 -2.16 8.18 7.34
N LEU A 269 -2.87 7.17 6.83
CA LEU A 269 -2.79 5.81 7.36
C LEU A 269 -1.42 5.18 7.14
N LEU A 270 -0.77 5.45 6.00
CA LEU A 270 0.57 4.92 5.73
C LEU A 270 1.61 5.56 6.66
N THR A 271 1.50 6.87 6.88
CA THR A 271 2.36 7.61 7.82
C THR A 271 2.25 7.07 9.25
N ASP A 272 1.03 7.04 9.80
CA ASP A 272 0.75 6.58 11.18
C ASP A 272 1.08 5.09 11.34
N GLY A 273 0.71 4.27 10.35
CA GLY A 273 0.94 2.83 10.35
C GLY A 273 2.42 2.46 10.33
N LEU A 274 3.24 3.11 9.51
CA LEU A 274 4.69 2.85 9.51
C LEU A 274 5.34 3.28 10.83
N GLN A 275 4.93 4.42 11.42
CA GLN A 275 5.42 4.85 12.73
C GLN A 275 5.14 3.81 13.82
N LYS A 276 3.97 3.18 13.80
CA LYS A 276 3.63 2.13 14.77
C LYS A 276 4.34 0.81 14.49
N ALA A 277 4.46 0.40 13.23
CA ALA A 277 5.05 -0.89 12.86
C ALA A 277 6.58 -0.92 13.05
N ILE A 278 7.25 0.18 12.71
CA ILE A 278 8.71 0.26 12.67
C ILE A 278 9.23 1.59 13.26
N PRO A 279 8.87 1.95 14.50
CA PRO A 279 9.33 3.19 15.12
C PRO A 279 10.86 3.20 15.23
N LYS A 280 11.49 4.35 14.96
CA LYS A 280 12.92 4.51 15.28
C LYS A 280 13.07 4.40 16.79
N LYS A 281 13.87 3.44 17.26
CA LYS A 281 14.23 3.36 18.69
C LYS A 281 14.92 4.66 19.10
N LYS A 282 14.37 5.36 20.10
CA LYS A 282 15.07 6.50 20.71
C LYS A 282 16.38 5.96 21.28
N VAL A 283 17.51 6.52 20.83
CA VAL A 283 18.80 6.28 21.50
C VAL A 283 18.68 6.98 22.84
N THR A 284 18.31 6.25 23.89
CA THR A 284 18.48 6.73 25.25
C THR A 284 19.97 6.68 25.53
N ASN A 285 20.64 7.83 25.44
CA ASN A 285 21.97 7.98 26.03
C ASN A 285 21.80 7.70 27.53
N ARG A 286 22.32 6.55 27.98
CA ARG A 286 22.62 6.31 29.39
C ARG A 286 24.03 6.81 29.65
#